data_AF-A0A0L1IF89-F1
#
_entry.id   AF-A0A0L1IF89-F1
#
_cell.length_a   1.000
_cell.length_b   1.000
_cell.length_c   1.000
_cell.angle_alpha   90.00
_cell.angle_beta   90.00
_cell.angle_gamma   90.00
#
_symmetry.space_group_name_H-M   'P 1'
#
loop_
_entity.id
_entity.type
_entity.pdbx_description
1 polymer ?
#
loop_
_entity_poly.entity_id
_entity_poly.type
_entity_poly.pdbx_seq_one_letter_code
_entity_poly.pdbx_strand_id
1 'polypeptide(L)'
;MKKLKYPYLFVENFYLLKNSKHFPFYINRTNGSYKKEQPFKIESQHYNKITRKFYKFKKNIYTSTSNFSINSYNIWEKQFFSNNKFIMSKDQPFVIFMLGGPGSGKGTQCKLIQEKFDFTHISAGDCLREYLKKCEKNEVNTKHQEIVEDCINNGKIVPVDITLELMKIKMESEIAKRKKQEHNELNDQGESGVEKKKDSFSFKKLDENANIKNINIEEYNNKLKYVNNIYENKEVLEILKNNKCEQKAKYKFIIDGFPRNYDNFNGWINIIGNYAYVHLCLFLYCDEEIMIERCMNRGLTCGRVDDNMDTLKKRFDTHNNDCIPIINLFLNENKCIFINANKNIQDVWSDIQYVFTNM
;
A
#
# COMPACT_ATOMS: atom_id res chain seq x y z
N MET A 1 -28.40 -41.84 -1.74
CA MET A 1 -28.60 -40.36 -1.77
C MET A 1 -28.02 -39.76 -0.50
N LYS A 2 -26.86 -39.11 -0.58
CA LYS A 2 -26.15 -38.48 0.56
C LYS A 2 -26.41 -36.97 0.55
N LYS A 3 -26.88 -36.40 1.66
CA LYS A 3 -26.84 -34.96 1.95
C LYS A 3 -25.63 -34.69 2.85
N LEU A 4 -24.69 -33.86 2.40
CA LEU A 4 -23.59 -33.34 3.21
C LEU A 4 -23.85 -31.84 3.48
N LYS A 5 -23.90 -31.50 4.78
CA LYS A 5 -23.94 -30.12 5.31
C LYS A 5 -22.51 -29.57 5.35
N TYR A 6 -22.32 -28.31 4.93
CA TYR A 6 -21.11 -27.52 5.22
C TYR A 6 -21.44 -26.50 6.33
N PRO A 7 -20.50 -26.21 7.26
CA PRO A 7 -20.75 -25.26 8.35
C PRO A 7 -20.47 -23.81 7.93
N TYR A 8 -21.38 -22.93 8.32
CA TYR A 8 -21.23 -21.48 8.41
C TYR A 8 -20.27 -21.13 9.55
N LEU A 9 -19.39 -20.15 9.35
CA LEU A 9 -18.71 -19.43 10.43
C LEU A 9 -19.06 -17.94 10.31
N PHE A 10 -20.07 -17.53 11.08
CA PHE A 10 -20.30 -16.17 11.57
C PHE A 10 -19.49 -16.01 12.86
N VAL A 11 -18.87 -14.85 13.07
CA VAL A 11 -18.46 -14.39 14.40
C VAL A 11 -19.09 -13.02 14.62
N GLU A 12 -20.27 -13.03 15.22
CA GLU A 12 -20.73 -11.96 16.10
C GLU A 12 -20.20 -12.28 17.51
N ASN A 13 -19.56 -11.32 18.17
CA ASN A 13 -19.69 -11.16 19.61
C ASN A 13 -19.34 -9.74 20.03
N PHE A 14 -20.37 -9.05 20.49
CA PHE A 14 -20.34 -7.74 21.12
C PHE A 14 -20.34 -7.92 22.65
N TYR A 15 -19.73 -6.95 23.36
CA TYR A 15 -19.93 -6.60 24.78
C TYR A 15 -19.62 -7.62 25.88
N LEU A 16 -18.56 -7.34 26.67
CA LEU A 16 -18.58 -7.35 28.15
C LEU A 16 -17.23 -6.84 28.70
N LEU A 17 -17.21 -5.60 29.21
CA LEU A 17 -16.51 -5.18 30.44
C LEU A 17 -16.79 -3.70 30.71
N LYS A 18 -17.95 -3.46 31.35
CA LYS A 18 -18.20 -2.27 32.17
C LYS A 18 -17.45 -2.44 33.50
N ASN A 19 -16.81 -1.36 33.96
CA ASN A 19 -16.51 -1.02 35.35
C ASN A 19 -15.83 -2.06 36.26
N SER A 20 -14.56 -1.79 36.60
CA SER A 20 -14.03 -2.10 37.94
C SER A 20 -13.19 -0.91 38.46
N LYS A 21 -13.80 -0.12 39.34
CA LYS A 21 -13.10 0.74 40.30
C LYS A 21 -12.77 -0.10 41.55
N HIS A 22 -11.55 0.15 42.06
CA HIS A 22 -11.04 -0.07 43.43
C HIS A 22 -10.67 -1.49 43.90
N PHE A 23 -9.43 -1.61 44.39
CA PHE A 23 -9.05 -1.93 45.79
C PHE A 23 -7.61 -1.36 46.04
N PRO A 24 -7.08 -1.23 47.28
CA PRO A 24 -6.77 0.06 47.90
C PRO A 24 -5.32 0.16 48.40
N PHE A 25 -4.80 1.37 48.62
CA PHE A 25 -3.78 1.59 49.66
C PHE A 25 -3.96 2.99 50.28
N TYR A 26 -4.27 2.97 51.58
CA TYR A 26 -4.22 4.08 52.55
C TYR A 26 -2.73 4.44 52.81
N ILE A 27 -2.26 5.67 53.02
CA ILE A 27 -2.37 6.67 54.12
C ILE A 27 -1.52 7.88 53.59
N ASN A 28 -1.78 9.19 53.74
CA ASN A 28 -2.11 10.01 54.91
C ASN A 28 -2.75 11.35 54.52
N ARG A 29 -3.63 11.85 55.39
CA ARG A 29 -4.28 13.17 55.33
C ARG A 29 -3.28 14.30 55.63
N THR A 30 -3.36 15.39 54.89
CA THR A 30 -3.29 16.75 55.47
C THR A 30 -4.22 17.70 54.72
N ASN A 31 -5.01 18.42 55.52
CA ASN A 31 -6.06 19.37 55.14
C ASN A 31 -5.50 20.60 54.39
N GLY A 32 -6.30 21.17 53.50
CA GLY A 32 -5.99 22.48 52.91
C GLY A 32 -7.00 22.91 51.86
N SER A 33 -8.10 23.52 52.29
CA SER A 33 -9.06 24.26 51.47
C SER A 33 -8.39 25.46 50.80
N TYR A 34 -8.66 25.71 49.50
CA TYR A 34 -8.39 27.04 48.91
C TYR A 34 -9.53 27.51 48.01
N LYS A 35 -10.13 28.63 48.43
CA LYS A 35 -11.00 29.53 47.66
C LYS A 35 -10.15 30.63 47.00
N LYS A 36 -10.72 31.15 45.91
CA LYS A 36 -10.47 32.37 45.11
C LYS A 36 -9.61 33.54 45.68
N GLU A 37 -8.93 34.17 44.71
CA GLU A 37 -8.73 35.62 44.45
C GLU A 37 -7.41 36.34 44.80
N GLN A 38 -6.85 36.95 43.73
CA GLN A 38 -6.10 38.23 43.60
C GLN A 38 -4.54 38.24 43.71
N PRO A 39 -3.87 39.18 42.99
CA PRO A 39 -2.51 39.05 42.47
C PRO A 39 -1.47 39.85 43.28
N PHE A 40 -0.20 39.43 43.28
CA PHE A 40 0.92 40.30 43.65
C PHE A 40 2.19 39.95 42.87
N LYS A 41 2.96 41.01 42.58
CA LYS A 41 4.11 41.09 41.67
C LYS A 41 5.34 41.54 42.50
N ILE A 42 6.54 41.21 42.00
CA ILE A 42 7.88 41.75 42.36
C ILE A 42 8.48 41.04 43.62
N GLU A 43 9.76 40.62 43.76
CA GLU A 43 11.06 40.96 43.14
C GLU A 43 12.08 39.81 43.26
N SER A 44 13.19 39.95 42.55
CA SER A 44 14.38 39.10 42.52
C SER A 44 15.14 38.98 43.85
N GLN A 45 15.66 37.79 44.17
CA GLN A 45 17.11 37.49 44.28
C GLN A 45 17.37 36.10 44.90
N HIS A 46 18.23 35.33 44.23
CA HIS A 46 19.03 34.19 44.71
C HIS A 46 18.35 33.06 45.51
N TYR A 47 18.06 31.93 44.85
CA TYR A 47 18.43 30.61 45.40
C TYR A 47 18.62 29.56 44.30
N ASN A 48 19.86 29.40 43.87
CA ASN A 48 20.37 28.20 43.22
C ASN A 48 20.26 27.02 44.20
N LYS A 49 19.20 26.19 44.07
CA LYS A 49 19.11 24.79 44.54
C LYS A 49 17.66 24.31 44.36
N ILE A 50 17.28 23.80 43.17
CA ILE A 50 16.17 22.83 42.96
C ILE A 50 16.14 22.26 41.52
N THR A 51 16.97 22.71 40.58
CA THR A 51 17.01 22.14 39.21
C THR A 51 17.86 20.87 39.05
N ARG A 52 18.41 20.30 40.14
CA ARG A 52 19.17 19.02 40.10
C ARG A 52 18.42 17.77 40.61
N LYS A 53 17.14 17.88 41.00
CA LYS A 53 16.34 16.71 41.45
C LYS A 53 15.33 16.18 40.41
N PHE A 54 14.93 16.97 39.41
CA PHE A 54 14.12 16.47 38.29
C PHE A 54 14.94 15.70 37.23
N TYR A 55 16.25 15.96 37.12
CA TYR A 55 17.15 15.23 36.23
C TYR A 55 17.62 13.87 36.76
N LYS A 56 17.31 13.53 38.02
CA LYS A 56 17.69 12.24 38.63
C LYS A 56 16.51 11.28 38.83
N PHE A 57 15.27 11.75 38.70
CA PHE A 57 14.06 10.91 38.81
C PHE A 57 13.60 10.29 37.47
N LYS A 58 14.20 10.68 36.33
CA LYS A 58 13.99 10.03 35.03
C LYS A 58 15.03 8.95 34.68
N LYS A 59 15.99 8.64 35.57
CA LYS A 59 17.12 7.75 35.24
C LYS A 59 17.13 6.39 35.97
N ASN A 60 16.18 6.09 36.86
CA ASN A 60 16.18 4.85 37.65
C ASN A 60 14.84 4.06 37.63
N ILE A 61 14.14 4.04 36.49
CA ILE A 61 13.21 2.95 36.15
C ILE A 61 13.61 2.42 34.77
N TYR A 62 14.83 1.91 34.70
CA TYR A 62 15.33 1.10 33.59
C TYR A 62 16.23 0.04 34.19
N THR A 63 15.63 -0.95 34.85
CA THR A 63 16.19 -2.29 34.98
C THR A 63 15.06 -3.27 35.33
N SER A 64 15.09 -4.41 34.63
CA SER A 64 14.28 -5.62 34.74
C SER A 64 12.88 -5.63 34.08
N THR A 65 12.84 -6.42 33.01
CA THR A 65 11.73 -7.21 32.44
C THR A 65 10.63 -6.51 31.66
N SER A 66 10.94 -6.18 30.40
CA SER A 66 10.05 -6.43 29.24
C SER A 66 10.83 -6.33 27.92
N ASN A 67 11.75 -7.26 27.69
CA ASN A 67 12.13 -7.64 26.32
C ASN A 67 10.90 -8.30 25.69
N PHE A 68 10.06 -7.54 24.99
CA PHE A 68 9.28 -7.96 23.80
C PHE A 68 8.38 -6.81 23.34
N SER A 69 8.96 -5.86 22.63
CA SER A 69 8.24 -5.11 21.60
C SER A 69 9.18 -4.98 20.42
N ILE A 70 9.46 -6.11 19.77
CA ILE A 70 9.91 -6.06 18.39
C ILE A 70 8.78 -5.33 17.66
N ASN A 71 9.10 -4.19 17.06
CA ASN A 71 8.15 -3.34 16.38
C ASN A 71 7.39 -4.21 15.37
N SER A 72 6.13 -4.55 15.66
CA SER A 72 5.37 -5.54 14.89
C SER A 72 5.34 -5.19 13.40
N TYR A 73 5.39 -3.87 13.10
CA TYR A 73 5.58 -3.27 11.79
C TYR A 73 6.73 -3.86 10.97
N ASN A 74 7.92 -3.94 11.56
CA ASN A 74 9.10 -4.45 10.86
C ASN A 74 9.07 -5.97 10.62
N ILE A 75 8.29 -6.74 11.40
CA ILE A 75 8.23 -8.20 11.25
C ILE A 75 7.47 -8.55 9.97
N TRP A 76 6.30 -7.97 9.77
CA TRP A 76 5.46 -8.34 8.64
C TRP A 76 5.97 -7.79 7.31
N GLU A 77 6.63 -6.63 7.28
CA GLU A 77 7.33 -6.10 6.11
C GLU A 77 8.45 -7.05 5.68
N LYS A 78 9.32 -7.44 6.63
CA LYS A 78 10.38 -8.43 6.40
C LYS A 78 9.80 -9.76 5.95
N GLN A 79 8.71 -10.21 6.56
CA GLN A 79 8.00 -11.41 6.13
C GLN A 79 7.49 -11.27 4.70
N PHE A 80 6.88 -10.14 4.32
CA PHE A 80 6.45 -9.91 2.95
C PHE A 80 7.62 -10.03 1.97
N PHE A 81 8.71 -9.30 2.14
CA PHE A 81 9.83 -9.37 1.20
C PHE A 81 10.52 -10.74 1.20
N SER A 82 10.57 -11.42 2.35
CA SER A 82 11.11 -12.79 2.47
C SER A 82 10.20 -13.89 1.90
N ASN A 83 8.88 -13.68 1.88
CA ASN A 83 7.89 -14.62 1.35
C ASN A 83 7.51 -14.30 -0.10
N ASN A 84 7.67 -13.04 -0.51
CA ASN A 84 7.63 -12.56 -1.87
C ASN A 84 8.93 -12.95 -2.59
N LYS A 85 9.21 -14.25 -2.55
CA LYS A 85 10.26 -14.92 -3.29
C LYS A 85 9.69 -15.33 -4.62
N PHE A 86 10.45 -15.03 -5.66
CA PHE A 86 10.16 -15.47 -6.99
C PHE A 86 10.47 -16.98 -7.12
N ILE A 87 9.61 -17.82 -6.53
CA ILE A 87 9.64 -19.27 -6.72
C ILE A 87 8.65 -19.56 -7.85
N MET A 88 9.21 -19.78 -9.03
CA MET A 88 8.52 -19.70 -10.30
C MET A 88 7.51 -20.81 -10.56
N SER A 89 6.30 -20.70 -10.01
CA SER A 89 5.16 -21.37 -10.63
C SER A 89 4.70 -20.52 -11.82
N LYS A 90 4.64 -21.11 -13.02
CA LYS A 90 4.26 -20.40 -14.27
C LYS A 90 2.91 -19.69 -14.16
N ASP A 91 2.03 -20.21 -13.31
CA ASP A 91 0.66 -19.72 -13.15
C ASP A 91 0.52 -18.63 -12.08
N GLN A 92 1.57 -18.32 -11.31
CA GLN A 92 1.52 -17.22 -10.34
C GLN A 92 1.56 -15.87 -11.07
N PRO A 93 0.58 -14.97 -10.84
CA PRO A 93 0.59 -13.63 -11.40
C PRO A 93 1.83 -12.83 -10.98
N PHE A 94 2.48 -12.24 -11.97
CA PHE A 94 3.57 -11.28 -11.81
C PHE A 94 3.00 -9.87 -11.76
N VAL A 95 3.29 -9.14 -10.69
CA VAL A 95 2.70 -7.83 -10.41
C VAL A 95 3.79 -6.77 -10.35
N ILE A 96 3.51 -5.63 -10.96
CA ILE A 96 4.20 -4.36 -10.69
C ILE A 96 3.18 -3.40 -10.08
N PHE A 97 3.54 -2.74 -8.97
CA PHE A 97 2.75 -1.64 -8.44
C PHE A 97 3.08 -0.35 -9.20
N MET A 98 2.07 0.43 -9.54
CA MET A 98 2.20 1.78 -10.07
C MET A 98 1.62 2.77 -9.04
N LEU A 99 2.51 3.46 -8.32
CA LEU A 99 2.18 4.43 -7.28
C LEU A 99 2.52 5.86 -7.69
N GLY A 100 1.98 6.83 -6.97
CA GLY A 100 2.07 8.26 -7.30
C GLY A 100 0.87 9.05 -6.81
N GLY A 101 1.04 10.35 -6.62
CA GLY A 101 -0.05 11.26 -6.19
C GLY A 101 -1.22 11.35 -7.18
N PRO A 102 -2.37 11.92 -6.77
CA PRO A 102 -3.48 12.16 -7.70
C PRO A 102 -2.99 13.08 -8.84
N GLY A 103 -3.32 12.76 -10.10
CA GLY A 103 -2.88 13.59 -11.24
C GLY A 103 -1.45 13.32 -11.75
N SER A 104 -0.67 12.45 -11.11
CA SER A 104 0.70 12.12 -11.54
C SER A 104 0.82 11.36 -12.88
N GLY A 105 -0.30 10.97 -13.52
CA GLY A 105 -0.30 10.32 -14.84
C GLY A 105 -0.29 8.78 -14.86
N LYS A 106 -0.45 8.11 -13.70
CA LYS A 106 -0.43 6.63 -13.60
C LYS A 106 -1.29 5.92 -14.63
N GLY A 107 -2.59 6.22 -14.66
CA GLY A 107 -3.53 5.56 -15.58
C GLY A 107 -3.18 5.78 -17.06
N THR A 108 -2.60 6.93 -17.42
CA THR A 108 -2.11 7.20 -18.79
C THR A 108 -0.96 6.27 -19.13
N GLN A 109 0.04 6.18 -18.24
CA GLN A 109 1.22 5.35 -18.46
C GLN A 109 0.89 3.85 -18.40
N CYS A 110 -0.01 3.41 -17.51
CA CYS A 110 -0.46 2.02 -17.44
C CYS A 110 -1.14 1.55 -18.73
N LYS A 111 -1.89 2.42 -19.43
CA LYS A 111 -2.47 2.10 -20.74
C LYS A 111 -1.39 1.87 -21.78
N LEU A 112 -0.39 2.76 -21.84
CA LEU A 112 0.76 2.60 -22.74
C LEU A 112 1.55 1.32 -22.43
N ILE A 113 1.72 0.99 -21.14
CA ILE A 113 2.31 -0.28 -20.71
C ILE A 113 1.52 -1.46 -21.27
N GLN A 114 0.19 -1.48 -21.10
CA GLN A 114 -0.67 -2.56 -21.59
C GLN A 114 -0.66 -2.69 -23.12
N GLU A 115 -0.53 -1.59 -23.85
CA GLU A 115 -0.47 -1.59 -25.32
C GLU A 115 0.87 -2.12 -25.86
N LYS A 116 1.98 -1.76 -25.19
CA LYS A 116 3.34 -2.08 -25.67
C LYS A 116 3.90 -3.37 -25.09
N PHE A 117 3.55 -3.68 -23.86
CA PHE A 117 4.03 -4.84 -23.12
C PHE A 117 2.86 -5.76 -22.79
N ASP A 118 3.10 -7.07 -22.73
CA ASP A 118 2.11 -8.06 -22.31
C ASP A 118 1.85 -7.97 -20.79
N PHE A 119 1.14 -6.92 -20.39
CA PHE A 119 0.70 -6.61 -19.04
C PHE A 119 -0.78 -6.23 -19.09
N THR A 120 -1.53 -6.62 -18.07
CA THR A 120 -2.91 -6.21 -17.89
C THR A 120 -3.01 -5.14 -16.82
N HIS A 121 -3.62 -4.01 -17.16
CA HIS A 121 -3.86 -2.90 -16.23
C HIS A 121 -5.07 -3.16 -15.35
N ILE A 122 -4.86 -3.07 -14.05
CA ILE A 122 -5.92 -3.10 -13.04
C ILE A 122 -5.76 -1.87 -12.15
N SER A 123 -6.71 -0.96 -12.25
CA SER A 123 -6.78 0.23 -11.40
C SER A 123 -7.78 -0.01 -10.28
N ALA A 124 -7.35 0.13 -9.03
CA ALA A 124 -8.22 -0.05 -7.87
C ALA A 124 -9.43 0.90 -7.93
N GLY A 125 -9.18 2.14 -8.37
CA GLY A 125 -10.25 3.12 -8.56
C GLY A 125 -11.23 2.73 -9.67
N ASP A 126 -10.75 2.16 -10.77
CA ASP A 126 -11.62 1.69 -11.86
C ASP A 126 -12.44 0.48 -11.44
N CYS A 127 -11.88 -0.48 -10.69
CA CYS A 127 -12.64 -1.58 -10.10
C CYS A 127 -13.80 -1.09 -9.23
N LEU A 128 -13.56 -0.07 -8.39
CA LEU A 128 -14.59 0.52 -7.54
C LEU A 128 -15.67 1.26 -8.36
N ARG A 129 -15.28 2.02 -9.39
CA ARG A 129 -16.25 2.70 -10.27
C ARG A 129 -17.06 1.71 -11.13
N GLU A 130 -16.42 0.65 -11.62
CA GLU A 130 -17.10 -0.43 -12.35
C GLU A 130 -18.10 -1.15 -11.44
N TYR A 131 -17.74 -1.39 -10.18
CA TYR A 131 -18.64 -1.95 -9.18
C TYR A 131 -19.91 -1.09 -9.01
N LEU A 132 -19.77 0.23 -8.80
CA LEU A 132 -20.91 1.14 -8.69
C LEU A 132 -21.83 1.11 -9.92
N LYS A 133 -21.24 1.14 -11.14
CA LYS A 133 -22.00 1.02 -12.39
C LYS A 133 -22.77 -0.30 -12.50
N LYS A 134 -22.20 -1.39 -11.99
CA LYS A 134 -22.86 -2.71 -11.96
C LYS A 134 -23.97 -2.77 -10.92
N CYS A 135 -23.82 -2.06 -9.79
CA CYS A 135 -24.87 -1.90 -8.79
C CYS A 135 -26.08 -1.17 -9.38
N GLU A 136 -25.88 -0.07 -10.10
CA GLU A 136 -26.97 0.67 -10.79
C GLU A 136 -27.76 -0.22 -11.76
N LYS A 137 -27.09 -1.20 -12.38
CA LYS A 137 -27.69 -2.17 -13.30
C LYS A 137 -28.23 -3.43 -12.63
N ASN A 138 -28.13 -3.55 -11.30
CA ASN A 138 -28.48 -4.74 -10.52
C ASN A 138 -27.74 -6.03 -10.98
N GLU A 139 -26.51 -5.90 -11.48
CA GLU A 139 -25.69 -7.02 -11.96
C GLU A 139 -24.85 -7.68 -10.85
N VAL A 140 -24.68 -6.99 -9.72
CA VAL A 140 -23.85 -7.43 -8.58
C VAL A 140 -24.53 -7.11 -7.25
N ASN A 141 -24.06 -7.74 -6.18
CA ASN A 141 -24.52 -7.45 -4.82
C ASN A 141 -24.23 -5.99 -4.43
N THR A 142 -25.26 -5.25 -4.03
CA THR A 142 -25.21 -3.82 -3.69
C THR A 142 -24.86 -3.54 -2.22
N LYS A 143 -24.55 -4.56 -1.41
CA LYS A 143 -24.23 -4.45 0.03
C LYS A 143 -23.21 -3.35 0.35
N HIS A 144 -22.23 -3.13 -0.52
CA HIS A 144 -21.14 -2.19 -0.30
C HIS A 144 -21.28 -0.88 -1.10
N GLN A 145 -22.38 -0.70 -1.85
CA GLN A 145 -22.59 0.42 -2.75
C GLN A 145 -22.46 1.77 -2.04
N GLU A 146 -23.23 1.98 -0.96
CA GLU A 146 -23.24 3.25 -0.21
C GLU A 146 -21.86 3.62 0.35
N ILE A 147 -21.15 2.64 0.92
CA ILE A 147 -19.81 2.84 1.50
C ILE A 147 -18.79 3.21 0.42
N VAL A 148 -18.83 2.52 -0.73
CA VAL A 148 -17.91 2.78 -1.84
C VAL A 148 -18.19 4.16 -2.45
N GLU A 149 -19.45 4.53 -2.62
CA GLU A 149 -19.86 5.82 -3.16
C GLU A 149 -19.45 6.98 -2.24
N ASP A 150 -19.71 6.90 -0.93
CA ASP A 150 -19.26 7.91 0.05
C ASP A 150 -17.75 8.09 0.02
N CYS A 151 -16.99 6.99 -0.03
CA CYS A 151 -15.54 7.05 -0.04
C CYS A 151 -14.99 7.71 -1.30
N ILE A 152 -15.51 7.36 -2.48
CA ILE A 152 -15.08 7.96 -3.75
C ILE A 152 -15.37 9.46 -3.76
N ASN A 153 -16.60 9.86 -3.44
CA ASN A 153 -17.02 11.25 -3.51
C ASN A 153 -16.26 12.13 -2.52
N ASN A 154 -15.93 11.60 -1.35
CA ASN A 154 -15.24 12.34 -0.29
C ASN A 154 -13.71 12.16 -0.28
N GLY A 155 -13.13 11.42 -1.24
CA GLY A 155 -11.69 11.15 -1.30
C GLY A 155 -11.16 10.32 -0.15
N LYS A 156 -12.00 9.50 0.49
CA LYS A 156 -11.60 8.56 1.56
C LYS A 156 -11.14 7.24 0.95
N ILE A 157 -10.36 6.49 1.72
CA ILE A 157 -9.96 5.13 1.35
C ILE A 157 -11.12 4.17 1.63
N VAL A 158 -11.56 3.44 0.60
CA VAL A 158 -12.53 2.35 0.73
C VAL A 158 -11.92 1.24 1.61
N PRO A 159 -12.72 0.57 2.47
CA PRO A 159 -12.26 -0.59 3.23
C PRO A 159 -11.48 -1.59 2.36
N VAL A 160 -10.33 -2.02 2.87
CA VAL A 160 -9.33 -2.76 2.10
C VAL A 160 -9.87 -4.07 1.52
N ASP A 161 -10.68 -4.80 2.29
CA ASP A 161 -11.21 -6.10 1.89
C ASP A 161 -12.08 -6.00 0.63
N ILE A 162 -12.90 -4.95 0.53
CA ILE A 162 -13.75 -4.68 -0.64
C ILE A 162 -12.88 -4.41 -1.86
N THR A 163 -11.87 -3.54 -1.71
CA THR A 163 -10.98 -3.16 -2.82
C THR A 163 -10.19 -4.37 -3.33
N LEU A 164 -9.64 -5.19 -2.43
CA LEU A 164 -8.88 -6.38 -2.77
C LEU A 164 -9.75 -7.48 -3.38
N GLU A 165 -10.97 -7.67 -2.88
CA GLU A 165 -11.92 -8.61 -3.47
C GLU A 165 -12.22 -8.26 -4.93
N LEU A 166 -12.56 -6.99 -5.20
CA LEU A 166 -12.84 -6.53 -6.56
C LEU A 166 -11.61 -6.66 -7.48
N MET A 167 -10.42 -6.31 -6.99
CA MET A 167 -9.18 -6.46 -7.75
C MET A 167 -8.85 -7.92 -8.03
N LYS A 168 -9.01 -8.81 -7.05
CA LYS A 168 -8.77 -10.24 -7.19
C LYS A 168 -9.73 -10.87 -8.20
N ILE A 169 -11.03 -10.57 -8.11
CA ILE A 169 -12.03 -11.01 -9.10
C ILE A 169 -11.62 -10.55 -10.50
N LYS A 170 -11.17 -9.30 -10.64
CA LYS A 170 -10.69 -8.77 -11.92
C LYS A 170 -9.47 -9.53 -12.43
N MET A 171 -8.46 -9.77 -11.59
CA MET A 171 -7.27 -10.59 -11.96
C MET A 171 -7.67 -11.99 -12.42
N GLU A 172 -8.51 -12.69 -11.66
CA GLU A 172 -8.98 -14.04 -11.97
C GLU A 172 -9.78 -14.08 -13.26
N SER A 173 -10.63 -13.08 -13.51
CA SER A 173 -11.38 -12.95 -14.76
C SER A 173 -10.46 -12.80 -15.97
N GLU A 174 -9.43 -11.96 -15.89
CA GLU A 174 -8.47 -11.76 -16.99
C GLU A 174 -7.59 -13.00 -17.22
N ILE A 175 -7.22 -13.71 -16.16
CA ILE A 175 -6.54 -15.02 -16.28
C ILE A 175 -7.44 -16.04 -16.97
N ALA A 176 -8.70 -16.13 -16.56
CA ALA A 176 -9.66 -17.07 -17.15
C ALA A 176 -9.91 -16.76 -18.64
N LYS A 177 -9.97 -15.49 -19.03
CA LYS A 177 -10.07 -15.09 -20.45
C LYS A 177 -8.87 -15.55 -21.26
N ARG A 178 -7.64 -15.30 -20.77
CA ARG A 178 -6.42 -15.78 -21.44
C ARG A 178 -6.39 -17.30 -21.57
N LYS A 179 -6.74 -18.04 -20.50
CA LYS A 179 -6.84 -19.51 -20.55
C LYS A 179 -7.82 -20.01 -21.61
N LYS A 180 -8.95 -19.32 -21.79
CA LYS A 180 -9.93 -19.66 -22.83
C LYS A 180 -9.41 -19.37 -24.25
N GLN A 181 -8.71 -18.26 -24.45
CA GLN A 181 -8.09 -17.92 -25.73
C GLN A 181 -7.05 -18.98 -26.14
N GLU A 182 -6.17 -19.35 -25.21
CA GLU A 182 -5.18 -20.42 -25.42
C GLU A 182 -5.85 -21.76 -25.76
N HIS A 183 -6.93 -22.13 -25.05
CA HIS A 183 -7.63 -23.39 -25.32
C HIS A 183 -8.30 -23.38 -26.71
N ASN A 184 -8.84 -22.24 -27.14
CA ASN A 184 -9.42 -22.09 -28.47
C ASN A 184 -8.34 -22.16 -29.57
N GLU A 185 -7.14 -21.60 -29.33
CA GLU A 185 -6.01 -21.69 -30.27
C GLU A 185 -5.39 -23.09 -30.36
N LEU A 186 -5.38 -23.85 -29.24
CA LEU A 186 -4.93 -25.24 -29.20
C LEU A 186 -5.93 -26.22 -29.84
N ASN A 187 -7.23 -25.90 -29.84
CA ASN A 187 -8.24 -26.75 -30.47
C ASN A 187 -8.24 -26.66 -32.03
N ASP A 188 -7.50 -25.71 -32.62
CA ASP A 188 -7.18 -25.68 -34.07
C ASP A 188 -5.89 -26.45 -34.43
N GLN A 189 -5.18 -27.00 -33.43
CA GLN A 189 -4.06 -27.91 -33.64
C GLN A 189 -4.12 -29.07 -32.64
N GLY A 190 -4.87 -30.12 -32.99
CA GLY A 190 -4.63 -31.53 -32.60
C GLY A 190 -4.42 -31.87 -31.11
N GLU A 191 -5.38 -32.61 -30.57
CA GLU A 191 -5.41 -33.20 -29.22
C GLU A 191 -4.08 -33.68 -28.61
N SER A 192 -3.88 -33.40 -27.33
CA SER A 192 -3.77 -34.45 -26.28
C SER A 192 -3.65 -33.81 -24.89
N GLY A 193 -4.62 -34.12 -24.02
CA GLY A 193 -4.69 -33.58 -22.67
C GLY A 193 -3.84 -34.35 -21.66
N VAL A 194 -3.62 -33.76 -20.47
CA VAL A 194 -3.40 -34.47 -19.19
C VAL A 194 -3.82 -33.55 -18.02
N GLU A 195 -4.75 -34.03 -17.20
CA GLU A 195 -5.00 -33.56 -15.82
C GLU A 195 -3.90 -34.04 -14.85
N LYS A 196 -3.58 -33.24 -13.82
CA LYS A 196 -3.14 -33.56 -12.42
C LYS A 196 -2.29 -32.39 -11.89
N LYS A 197 -2.16 -32.08 -10.59
CA LYS A 197 -2.73 -32.50 -9.30
C LYS A 197 -2.38 -31.37 -8.30
N LYS A 198 -3.16 -31.25 -7.23
CA LYS A 198 -2.83 -30.46 -6.04
C LYS A 198 -1.64 -31.09 -5.32
N ASP A 199 -0.66 -30.28 -4.93
CA ASP A 199 0.24 -30.62 -3.82
C ASP A 199 0.31 -29.46 -2.82
N SER A 200 0.10 -29.81 -1.56
CA SER A 200 0.27 -28.98 -0.37
C SER A 200 1.68 -29.17 0.20
N PHE A 201 2.41 -28.12 0.53
CA PHE A 201 3.66 -28.27 1.29
C PHE A 201 3.97 -27.13 2.27
N SER A 202 4.68 -27.51 3.34
CA SER A 202 4.88 -26.83 4.63
C SER A 202 6.12 -25.94 4.72
N PHE A 203 6.08 -24.94 5.60
CA PHE A 203 7.20 -24.02 5.91
C PHE A 203 8.19 -24.55 6.95
N LYS A 204 9.49 -24.32 6.74
CA LYS A 204 10.48 -24.11 7.81
C LYS A 204 11.46 -22.97 7.47
N LYS A 205 11.47 -22.00 8.42
CA LYS A 205 12.50 -21.05 8.89
C LYS A 205 13.40 -20.31 7.90
N LEU A 206 13.49 -18.99 8.09
CA LEU A 206 14.69 -18.19 7.83
C LEU A 206 14.87 -17.10 8.90
N ASP A 207 16.14 -16.83 9.16
CA ASP A 207 16.71 -16.05 10.26
C ASP A 207 16.51 -14.53 10.16
N GLU A 208 16.50 -13.91 11.34
CA GLU A 208 16.41 -12.47 11.55
C GLU A 208 17.80 -11.85 11.60
N ASN A 209 18.10 -10.89 10.72
CA ASN A 209 18.94 -9.74 11.02
C ASN A 209 18.87 -8.73 9.86
N ALA A 210 18.21 -7.59 10.09
CA ALA A 210 18.35 -6.41 9.24
C ALA A 210 18.22 -5.14 10.09
N ASN A 211 19.33 -4.41 10.19
CA ASN A 211 19.45 -3.08 10.77
C ASN A 211 18.88 -2.05 9.78
N ILE A 212 17.84 -1.32 10.19
CA ILE A 212 17.25 -0.24 9.38
C ILE A 212 17.99 1.06 9.73
N LYS A 213 18.62 1.68 8.73
CA LYS A 213 19.07 3.08 8.81
C LYS A 213 17.84 3.97 8.58
N ASN A 214 17.54 4.85 9.53
CA ASN A 214 16.56 5.91 9.33
C ASN A 214 17.08 6.87 8.25
N ILE A 215 16.52 6.81 7.05
CA ILE A 215 16.88 7.72 5.94
C ILE A 215 15.95 8.93 5.98
N ASN A 216 16.53 10.13 5.93
CA ASN A 216 15.83 11.41 5.92
C ASN A 216 15.24 11.71 4.52
N ILE A 217 13.94 11.98 4.47
CA ILE A 217 13.13 12.19 3.25
C ILE A 217 13.62 13.39 2.42
N GLU A 218 14.13 14.46 3.04
CA GLU A 218 14.65 15.63 2.31
C GLU A 218 15.94 15.36 1.55
N GLU A 219 16.82 14.52 2.09
CA GLU A 219 18.06 14.11 1.41
C GLU A 219 17.76 13.18 0.23
N TYR A 220 16.70 12.37 0.35
CA TYR A 220 16.23 11.42 -0.65
C TYR A 220 15.53 12.11 -1.83
N ASN A 221 14.64 13.08 -1.56
CA ASN A 221 13.99 13.90 -2.60
C ASN A 221 14.98 14.63 -3.51
N ASN A 222 16.17 14.96 -3.02
CA ASN A 222 17.21 15.63 -3.82
C ASN A 222 18.06 14.66 -4.66
N LYS A 223 18.19 13.38 -4.27
CA LYS A 223 18.96 12.36 -5.04
C LYS A 223 18.16 11.78 -6.22
N LEU A 224 16.83 11.84 -6.18
CA LEU A 224 15.94 11.22 -7.19
C LEU A 224 15.31 12.22 -8.16
N LYS A 225 15.48 13.52 -7.91
CA LYS A 225 15.28 14.55 -8.92
C LYS A 225 16.43 14.46 -9.92
N TYR A 226 16.45 13.38 -10.71
CA TYR A 226 17.34 13.33 -11.85
C TYR A 226 16.81 14.33 -12.89
N VAL A 227 17.66 15.29 -13.23
CA VAL A 227 17.40 16.27 -14.29
C VAL A 227 17.55 15.62 -15.68
N ASN A 228 18.30 14.51 -15.76
CA ASN A 228 18.65 13.81 -17.00
C ASN A 228 17.71 12.63 -17.32
N ASN A 229 18.11 11.74 -18.23
CA ASN A 229 17.35 10.55 -18.61
C ASN A 229 17.53 9.40 -17.62
N ILE A 230 16.51 8.55 -17.44
CA ILE A 230 16.49 7.50 -16.40
C ILE A 230 17.67 6.51 -16.50
N TYR A 231 18.17 6.29 -17.72
CA TYR A 231 19.25 5.33 -18.00
C TYR A 231 20.64 5.80 -17.51
N GLU A 232 20.79 7.06 -17.11
CA GLU A 232 22.03 7.58 -16.52
C GLU A 232 22.02 7.45 -14.99
N ASN A 233 20.88 7.10 -14.40
CA ASN A 233 20.73 7.03 -12.95
C ASN A 233 21.30 5.71 -12.41
N LYS A 234 22.43 5.80 -11.69
CA LYS A 234 23.14 4.64 -11.12
C LYS A 234 22.28 3.80 -10.17
N GLU A 235 21.42 4.42 -9.37
CA GLU A 235 20.55 3.70 -8.44
C GLU A 235 19.49 2.91 -9.21
N VAL A 236 18.90 3.51 -10.26
CA VAL A 236 17.95 2.80 -11.12
C VAL A 236 18.61 1.61 -11.83
N LEU A 237 19.81 1.81 -12.37
CA LEU A 237 20.57 0.73 -13.01
C LEU A 237 20.89 -0.41 -12.03
N GLU A 238 21.22 -0.10 -10.79
CA GLU A 238 21.46 -1.09 -9.73
C GLU A 238 20.18 -1.87 -9.39
N ILE A 239 19.06 -1.17 -9.23
CA ILE A 239 17.75 -1.80 -8.97
C ILE A 239 17.35 -2.73 -10.13
N LEU A 240 17.47 -2.28 -11.37
CA LEU A 240 17.19 -3.09 -12.56
C LEU A 240 18.08 -4.33 -12.62
N LYS A 241 19.38 -4.17 -12.36
CA LYS A 241 20.33 -5.29 -12.34
C LYS A 241 19.98 -6.31 -11.25
N ASN A 242 19.65 -5.85 -10.05
CA ASN A 242 19.37 -6.72 -8.90
C ASN A 242 18.02 -7.43 -9.01
N ASN A 243 17.09 -6.88 -9.77
CA ASN A 243 15.75 -7.44 -9.96
C ASN A 243 15.54 -8.01 -11.36
N LYS A 244 16.59 -8.29 -12.13
CA LYS A 244 16.42 -8.82 -13.48
C LYS A 244 15.70 -10.17 -13.49
N CYS A 245 14.68 -10.33 -14.32
CA CYS A 245 13.84 -11.53 -14.40
C CYS A 245 14.12 -12.34 -15.68
N GLU A 246 14.73 -13.52 -15.55
CA GLU A 246 15.10 -14.35 -16.72
C GLU A 246 13.91 -15.12 -17.31
N GLN A 247 12.96 -15.55 -16.48
CA GLN A 247 11.85 -16.38 -16.93
C GLN A 247 10.55 -15.57 -16.99
N LYS A 248 9.90 -15.67 -18.15
CA LYS A 248 8.67 -14.93 -18.43
C LYS A 248 7.49 -15.54 -17.67
N ALA A 249 6.87 -14.74 -16.81
CA ALA A 249 5.60 -15.09 -16.18
C ALA A 249 4.48 -15.11 -17.23
N LYS A 250 3.54 -16.05 -17.10
CA LYS A 250 2.40 -16.20 -18.01
C LYS A 250 1.37 -15.09 -17.85
N TYR A 251 1.11 -14.69 -16.61
CA TYR A 251 0.15 -13.65 -16.29
C TYR A 251 0.88 -12.47 -15.66
N LYS A 252 0.79 -11.29 -16.28
CA LYS A 252 1.46 -10.07 -15.81
C LYS A 252 0.45 -8.96 -15.60
N PHE A 253 0.55 -8.26 -14.48
CA PHE A 253 -0.39 -7.22 -14.07
C PHE A 253 0.35 -5.96 -13.63
N ILE A 254 -0.17 -4.81 -14.05
CA ILE A 254 0.21 -3.51 -13.50
C ILE A 254 -0.95 -3.04 -12.62
N ILE A 255 -0.68 -2.92 -11.33
CA ILE A 255 -1.67 -2.55 -10.32
C ILE A 255 -1.54 -1.05 -10.05
N ASP A 256 -2.52 -0.28 -10.52
CA ASP A 256 -2.52 1.19 -10.47
C ASP A 256 -3.25 1.72 -9.25
N GLY A 257 -2.52 2.54 -8.47
CA GLY A 257 -3.09 3.31 -7.39
C GLY A 257 -3.48 2.48 -6.18
N PHE A 258 -2.78 1.37 -5.94
CA PHE A 258 -2.89 0.51 -4.77
C PHE A 258 -1.52 -0.16 -4.52
N PRO A 259 -1.07 -0.31 -3.26
CA PRO A 259 -1.69 0.15 -2.01
C PRO A 259 -1.58 1.67 -1.79
N ARG A 260 -2.51 2.27 -1.04
CA ARG A 260 -2.51 3.71 -0.73
C ARG A 260 -2.13 4.05 0.71
N ASN A 261 -2.22 3.07 1.62
CA ASN A 261 -1.85 3.18 3.02
C ASN A 261 -1.40 1.80 3.55
N TYR A 262 -0.94 1.76 4.79
CA TYR A 262 -0.49 0.51 5.43
C TYR A 262 -1.59 -0.55 5.52
N ASP A 263 -2.84 -0.17 5.78
CA ASP A 263 -3.95 -1.12 5.85
C ASP A 263 -4.20 -1.80 4.49
N ASN A 264 -4.11 -1.04 3.40
CA ASN A 264 -4.15 -1.57 2.04
C ASN A 264 -3.01 -2.58 1.80
N PHE A 265 -1.80 -2.22 2.19
CA PHE A 265 -0.64 -3.09 1.99
C PHE A 265 -0.72 -4.36 2.84
N ASN A 266 -1.14 -4.25 4.10
CA ASN A 266 -1.39 -5.39 4.99
C ASN A 266 -2.49 -6.31 4.43
N GLY A 267 -3.59 -5.74 3.95
CA GLY A 267 -4.63 -6.51 3.30
C GLY A 267 -4.10 -7.26 2.08
N TRP A 268 -3.27 -6.61 1.25
CA TRP A 268 -2.64 -7.27 0.11
C TRP A 268 -1.83 -8.48 0.54
N ILE A 269 -0.97 -8.31 1.53
CA ILE A 269 -0.11 -9.38 2.04
C ILE A 269 -0.96 -10.58 2.49
N ASN A 270 -2.04 -10.30 3.24
CA ASN A 270 -2.89 -11.35 3.82
C ASN A 270 -3.78 -12.05 2.80
N ILE A 271 -4.33 -11.33 1.81
CA ILE A 271 -5.36 -11.84 0.90
C ILE A 271 -4.76 -12.26 -0.45
N ILE A 272 -3.79 -11.50 -0.95
CA ILE A 272 -3.20 -11.65 -2.30
C ILE A 272 -1.74 -12.10 -2.25
N GLY A 273 -1.02 -11.92 -1.13
CA GLY A 273 0.42 -12.17 -1.05
C GLY A 273 0.86 -13.58 -1.44
N ASN A 274 0.07 -14.61 -1.12
CA ASN A 274 0.33 -15.98 -1.55
C ASN A 274 -0.13 -16.27 -2.99
N TYR A 275 -1.02 -15.44 -3.52
CA TYR A 275 -1.59 -15.60 -4.85
C TYR A 275 -0.72 -14.95 -5.92
N ALA A 276 -0.14 -13.77 -5.68
CA ALA A 276 0.61 -13.01 -6.68
C ALA A 276 1.99 -12.58 -6.17
N TYR A 277 2.98 -12.61 -7.06
CA TYR A 277 4.33 -12.14 -6.80
C TYR A 277 4.47 -10.66 -7.19
N VAL A 278 4.93 -9.82 -6.27
CA VAL A 278 5.17 -8.40 -6.53
C VAL A 278 6.64 -8.17 -6.87
N HIS A 279 6.92 -7.80 -8.11
CA HIS A 279 8.27 -7.63 -8.61
C HIS A 279 8.88 -6.29 -8.21
N LEU A 280 8.26 -5.19 -8.64
CA LEU A 280 8.72 -3.82 -8.45
C LEU A 280 7.55 -2.89 -8.13
N CYS A 281 7.88 -1.74 -7.55
CA CYS A 281 7.01 -0.58 -7.41
C CYS A 281 7.56 0.57 -8.26
N LEU A 282 6.83 0.96 -9.30
CA LEU A 282 7.12 2.17 -10.06
C LEU A 282 6.41 3.35 -9.41
N PHE A 283 7.16 4.36 -9.01
CA PHE A 283 6.61 5.56 -8.40
C PHE A 283 6.73 6.76 -9.34
N LEU A 284 5.58 7.28 -9.79
CA LEU A 284 5.51 8.50 -10.59
C LEU A 284 5.54 9.73 -9.67
N TYR A 285 6.71 10.33 -9.53
CA TYR A 285 6.90 11.59 -8.83
C TYR A 285 6.41 12.76 -9.69
N CYS A 286 5.56 13.61 -9.15
CA CYS A 286 5.07 14.82 -9.82
C CYS A 286 4.89 15.90 -8.76
N ASP A 287 5.17 17.15 -9.11
CA ASP A 287 5.00 18.28 -8.21
C ASP A 287 3.51 18.56 -7.99
N GLU A 288 3.15 18.97 -6.78
CA GLU A 288 1.75 19.12 -6.36
C GLU A 288 0.98 20.12 -7.22
N GLU A 289 1.60 21.23 -7.60
CA GLU A 289 0.99 22.25 -8.46
C GLU A 289 0.57 21.67 -9.82
N ILE A 290 1.46 20.89 -10.45
CA ILE A 290 1.20 20.22 -11.73
C ILE A 290 0.09 19.16 -11.56
N MET A 291 0.11 18.43 -10.44
CA MET A 291 -0.92 17.44 -10.11
C MET A 291 -2.31 18.07 -9.94
N ILE A 292 -2.40 19.21 -9.26
CA ILE A 292 -3.64 19.98 -9.08
C ILE A 292 -4.17 20.42 -10.45
N GLU A 293 -3.33 21.04 -11.27
CA GLU A 293 -3.70 21.51 -12.61
C GLU A 293 -4.25 20.35 -13.47
N ARG A 294 -3.53 19.23 -13.50
CA ARG A 294 -3.93 18.03 -14.25
C ARG A 294 -5.25 17.46 -13.76
N CYS A 295 -5.46 17.39 -12.44
CA CYS A 295 -6.72 16.89 -11.89
C CYS A 295 -7.90 17.83 -12.20
N MET A 296 -7.70 19.14 -12.09
CA MET A 296 -8.74 20.12 -12.42
C MET A 296 -9.14 20.07 -13.90
N ASN A 297 -8.16 20.05 -14.79
CA ASN A 297 -8.41 19.89 -16.22
C ASN A 297 -9.16 18.58 -16.53
N ARG A 298 -8.86 17.49 -15.80
CA ARG A 298 -9.58 16.22 -15.95
C ARG A 298 -11.02 16.28 -15.41
N GLY A 299 -11.26 16.96 -14.30
CA GLY A 299 -12.62 17.18 -13.79
C GLY A 299 -13.50 17.89 -14.81
N LEU A 300 -12.96 18.95 -15.43
CA LEU A 300 -13.65 19.74 -16.46
C LEU A 300 -13.93 18.96 -17.75
N THR A 301 -12.97 18.14 -18.20
CA THR A 301 -13.05 17.48 -19.51
C THR A 301 -13.68 16.09 -19.48
N CYS A 302 -13.49 15.34 -18.39
CA CYS A 302 -13.84 13.91 -18.31
C CYS A 302 -15.02 13.63 -17.36
N GLY A 303 -15.60 14.64 -16.71
CA GLY A 303 -16.75 14.48 -15.81
C GLY A 303 -16.45 13.68 -14.55
N ARG A 304 -15.20 13.67 -14.08
CA ARG A 304 -14.85 13.05 -12.79
C ARG A 304 -15.33 13.93 -11.65
N VAL A 305 -16.47 13.52 -11.06
CA VAL A 305 -17.13 14.22 -9.95
C VAL A 305 -16.23 14.37 -8.70
N ASP A 306 -15.26 13.47 -8.54
CA ASP A 306 -14.29 13.43 -7.44
C ASP A 306 -13.04 14.31 -7.65
N ASP A 307 -12.92 15.01 -8.78
CA ASP A 307 -11.81 15.92 -9.07
C ASP A 307 -12.20 17.39 -8.75
N ASN A 308 -12.35 17.69 -7.45
CA ASN A 308 -12.57 19.04 -6.90
C ASN A 308 -11.53 19.37 -5.81
N MET A 309 -11.33 20.66 -5.46
CA MET A 309 -10.27 21.07 -4.51
C MET A 309 -10.35 20.37 -3.15
N ASP A 310 -11.56 20.19 -2.59
CA ASP A 310 -11.72 19.64 -1.26
C ASP A 310 -11.36 18.15 -1.22
N THR A 311 -11.78 17.41 -2.25
CA THR A 311 -11.42 16.00 -2.43
C THR A 311 -9.94 15.84 -2.78
N LEU A 312 -9.37 16.74 -3.59
CA LEU A 312 -7.95 16.71 -3.95
C LEU A 312 -7.04 16.93 -2.75
N LYS A 313 -7.34 17.91 -1.88
CA LYS A 313 -6.58 18.14 -0.64
C LYS A 313 -6.48 16.87 0.21
N LYS A 314 -7.61 16.21 0.48
CA LYS A 314 -7.64 14.94 1.22
C LYS A 314 -6.82 13.84 0.55
N ARG A 315 -6.84 13.78 -0.79
CA ARG A 315 -6.05 12.81 -1.57
C ARG A 315 -4.55 13.10 -1.52
N PHE A 316 -4.14 14.37 -1.48
CA PHE A 316 -2.74 14.75 -1.23
C PHE A 316 -2.32 14.44 0.20
N ASP A 317 -3.15 14.74 1.19
CA ASP A 317 -2.88 14.39 2.59
C ASP A 317 -2.66 12.88 2.75
N THR A 318 -3.56 12.08 2.18
CA THR A 318 -3.43 10.61 2.18
C THR A 318 -2.17 10.17 1.44
N HIS A 319 -1.86 10.81 0.30
CA HIS A 319 -0.66 10.47 -0.46
C HIS A 319 0.62 10.72 0.35
N ASN A 320 0.76 11.93 0.91
CA ASN A 320 1.95 12.37 1.61
C ASN A 320 2.12 11.64 2.96
N ASN A 321 1.04 11.45 3.71
CA ASN A 321 1.12 10.86 5.05
C ASN A 321 1.10 9.33 5.04
N ASP A 322 0.37 8.69 4.11
CA ASP A 322 0.11 7.25 4.18
C ASP A 322 0.73 6.44 3.04
N CYS A 323 0.82 7.01 1.84
CA CYS A 323 1.36 6.29 0.67
C CYS A 323 2.90 6.37 0.59
N ILE A 324 3.49 7.53 0.89
CA ILE A 324 4.96 7.72 0.92
C ILE A 324 5.67 6.73 1.84
N PRO A 325 5.19 6.43 3.06
CA PRO A 325 5.80 5.39 3.88
C PRO A 325 5.92 4.02 3.19
N ILE A 326 4.91 3.60 2.43
CA ILE A 326 4.95 2.33 1.70
C ILE A 326 6.00 2.37 0.60
N ILE A 327 6.08 3.49 -0.13
CA ILE A 327 7.10 3.68 -1.17
C ILE A 327 8.50 3.53 -0.56
N ASN A 328 8.71 4.10 0.63
CA ASN A 328 9.97 3.94 1.38
C ASN A 328 10.30 2.49 1.73
N LEU A 329 9.31 1.64 2.01
CA LEU A 329 9.54 0.21 2.24
C LEU A 329 10.13 -0.47 1.01
N PHE A 330 9.52 -0.26 -0.16
CA PHE A 330 10.02 -0.86 -1.40
C PHE A 330 11.39 -0.31 -1.79
N LEU A 331 11.67 0.95 -1.48
CA LEU A 331 12.97 1.55 -1.72
C LEU A 331 14.09 0.95 -0.88
N ASN A 332 13.85 0.78 0.42
CA ASN A 332 14.82 0.18 1.33
C ASN A 332 15.19 -1.26 0.92
N GLU A 333 14.30 -1.93 0.19
CA GLU A 333 14.47 -3.29 -0.33
C GLU A 333 14.97 -3.32 -1.78
N ASN A 334 15.40 -2.19 -2.36
CA ASN A 334 15.81 -2.07 -3.76
C ASN A 334 14.75 -2.56 -4.76
N LYS A 335 13.47 -2.34 -4.46
CA LYS A 335 12.33 -2.76 -5.27
C LYS A 335 11.45 -1.61 -5.75
N CYS A 336 11.91 -0.36 -5.64
CA CYS A 336 11.17 0.80 -6.16
C CYS A 336 11.99 1.66 -7.12
N ILE A 337 11.41 2.00 -8.26
CA ILE A 337 12.02 2.87 -9.26
C ILE A 337 11.22 4.18 -9.31
N PHE A 338 11.93 5.30 -9.17
CA PHE A 338 11.37 6.64 -9.24
C PHE A 338 11.34 7.14 -10.67
N ILE A 339 10.19 7.63 -11.11
CA ILE A 339 9.95 8.14 -12.45
C ILE A 339 9.50 9.59 -12.37
N ASN A 340 10.27 10.50 -12.97
CA ASN A 340 9.95 11.93 -13.00
C ASN A 340 8.78 12.19 -13.97
N ALA A 341 7.58 12.35 -13.41
CA ALA A 341 6.33 12.59 -14.12
C ALA A 341 5.96 14.08 -14.29
N ASN A 342 6.89 15.00 -13.99
CA ASN A 342 6.76 16.42 -14.35
C ASN A 342 7.00 16.65 -15.85
N LYS A 343 7.63 15.70 -16.55
CA LYS A 343 7.85 15.75 -18.01
C LYS A 343 6.53 15.54 -18.79
N ASN A 344 6.59 15.72 -20.12
CA ASN A 344 5.47 15.38 -21.01
C ASN A 344 5.22 13.86 -21.04
N ILE A 345 4.07 13.43 -21.58
CA ILE A 345 3.65 12.02 -21.57
C ILE A 345 4.69 11.11 -22.25
N GLN A 346 5.27 11.54 -23.37
CA GLN A 346 6.21 10.79 -24.17
C GLN A 346 7.55 10.59 -23.48
N ASP A 347 8.06 11.61 -22.79
CA ASP A 347 9.33 11.52 -22.06
C ASP A 347 9.18 10.60 -20.84
N VAL A 348 8.07 10.72 -20.09
CA VAL A 348 7.75 9.80 -18.99
C VAL A 348 7.61 8.38 -19.51
N TRP A 349 6.98 8.21 -20.67
CA TRP A 349 6.83 6.92 -21.30
C TRP A 349 8.17 6.33 -21.74
N SER A 350 9.08 7.13 -22.30
CA SER A 350 10.42 6.70 -22.65
C SER A 350 11.18 6.15 -21.44
N ASP A 351 11.09 6.84 -20.30
CA ASP A 351 11.69 6.38 -19.04
C ASP A 351 11.08 5.03 -18.59
N ILE A 352 9.76 4.87 -18.67
CA ILE A 352 9.07 3.61 -18.34
C ILE A 352 9.45 2.49 -19.32
N GLN A 353 9.52 2.76 -20.61
CA GLN A 353 9.90 1.78 -21.62
C GLN A 353 11.31 1.26 -21.34
N TYR A 354 12.23 2.13 -20.95
CA TYR A 354 13.57 1.73 -20.56
C TYR A 354 13.53 0.75 -19.39
N VAL A 355 12.78 1.05 -18.33
CA VAL A 355 12.61 0.16 -17.17
C VAL A 355 12.07 -1.20 -17.59
N PHE A 356 10.98 -1.25 -18.35
CA PHE A 356 10.34 -2.50 -18.77
C PHE A 356 11.20 -3.35 -19.73
N THR A 357 12.10 -2.72 -20.46
CA THR A 357 13.02 -3.43 -21.38
C THR A 357 14.23 -4.01 -20.64
N ASN A 358 14.55 -3.50 -19.45
CA ASN A 358 15.76 -3.83 -18.70
C ASN A 358 15.50 -4.53 -17.35
N MET A 359 14.24 -4.71 -16.94
CA MET A 359 13.82 -5.60 -15.85
C MET A 359 13.64 -7.03 -16.37
#